data_AF-A0A4S8HVN1-F1
#
_entry.id   AF-A0A4S8HVN1-F1
#
_cell.length_a   1.000
_cell.length_b   1.000
_cell.length_c   1.000
_cell.angle_alpha   90.00
_cell.angle_beta   90.00
_cell.angle_gamma   90.00
#
_symmetry.space_group_name_H-M   'P 1'
#
loop_
_entity.id
_entity.type
_entity.pdbx_description
1 polymer ?
#
loop_
_entity_poly.entity_id
_entity_poly.type
_entity_poly.pdbx_seq_one_letter_code
_entity_poly.pdbx_strand_id
1 'polypeptide(L)'
;MTKKAFFVAQLLLAVMQAGAQDYSNKIDVIPPSPNAASLGAYGGLTPNLVTGAASVSVPVYSLKVAGHDIGVALSYSSSGFKVDEYTSQVGCGWALIAGGMISRVIYDIPDERGTRTLPPKRISNNNPEFNEFLKEARSDLDYEKNTDAQPDQFSFNFMGYSGKFILDRTLSPVNQRK
;
A
#
# COMPACT_ATOMS: atom_id res chain seq x y z
N MET A 1 -21.92 16.19 -54.70
CA MET A 1 -21.70 15.00 -53.84
C MET A 1 -20.50 15.14 -52.89
N THR A 2 -19.60 16.11 -53.06
CA THR A 2 -18.34 16.24 -52.29
C THR A 2 -18.51 16.74 -50.85
N LYS A 3 -19.46 17.63 -50.56
CA LYS A 3 -19.69 18.19 -49.21
C LYS A 3 -20.20 17.15 -48.20
N LYS A 4 -21.00 16.18 -48.66
CA LYS A 4 -21.53 15.10 -47.80
C LYS A 4 -20.43 14.11 -47.40
N ALA A 5 -19.55 13.76 -48.34
CA ALA A 5 -18.40 12.91 -48.06
C ALA A 5 -17.41 13.57 -47.07
N PHE A 6 -17.20 14.88 -47.17
CA PHE A 6 -16.37 15.63 -46.24
C PHE A 6 -16.91 15.63 -44.80
N PHE A 7 -18.21 15.86 -44.62
CA PHE A 7 -18.85 15.80 -43.30
C PHE A 7 -18.80 14.40 -42.68
N VAL A 8 -18.97 13.35 -43.49
CA VAL A 8 -18.86 11.96 -43.01
C VAL A 8 -17.43 11.62 -42.60
N ALA A 9 -16.43 12.12 -43.33
CA ALA A 9 -15.02 11.94 -42.97
C ALA A 9 -14.66 12.68 -41.67
N GLN A 10 -15.19 13.89 -41.45
CA GLN A 10 -14.99 14.61 -40.19
C GLN A 10 -15.68 13.92 -39.01
N LEU A 11 -16.88 13.37 -39.22
CA LEU A 11 -17.60 12.61 -38.20
C LEU A 11 -16.85 11.33 -37.83
N LEU A 12 -16.30 10.60 -38.81
CA LEU A 12 -15.46 9.41 -38.57
C LEU A 12 -14.19 9.75 -37.79
N LEU A 13 -13.55 10.89 -38.09
CA LEU A 13 -12.35 11.34 -37.37
C LEU A 13 -12.66 11.73 -35.92
N ALA A 14 -13.86 12.28 -35.66
CA ALA A 14 -14.31 12.61 -34.30
C ALA A 14 -14.64 11.36 -33.48
N VAL A 15 -15.24 10.33 -34.10
CA VAL A 15 -15.56 9.05 -33.45
C VAL A 15 -14.27 8.29 -33.07
N MET A 16 -13.22 8.36 -33.90
CA MET A 16 -11.92 7.77 -33.56
C MET A 16 -11.22 8.44 -32.37
N GLN A 17 -11.45 9.74 -32.13
CA GLN A 17 -10.92 10.43 -30.95
C GLN A 17 -11.75 10.21 -29.67
N ALA A 18 -13.03 9.86 -29.81
CA ALA A 18 -13.92 9.56 -28.69
C ALA A 18 -13.66 8.16 -28.06
N GLY A 19 -13.05 7.23 -28.80
CA GLY A 19 -12.72 5.88 -28.32
C GLY A 19 -11.46 5.77 -27.45
N ALA A 20 -10.84 6.88 -27.05
CA ALA A 20 -9.52 6.89 -26.39
C ALA A 20 -9.55 7.08 -24.86
N GLN A 21 -10.72 7.05 -24.22
CA GLN A 21 -10.87 7.51 -22.82
C GLN A 21 -11.34 6.46 -21.79
N ASP A 22 -11.36 5.17 -22.12
CA ASP A 22 -11.51 4.14 -21.09
C ASP A 22 -10.14 3.73 -20.57
N TYR A 23 -9.53 4.61 -19.77
CA TYR A 23 -8.33 4.27 -19.01
C TYR A 23 -8.67 4.26 -17.51
N SER A 24 -9.07 3.09 -17.03
CA SER A 24 -9.12 2.82 -15.60
C SER A 24 -7.67 2.64 -15.13
N ASN A 25 -7.03 3.72 -14.67
CA ASN A 25 -5.79 3.61 -13.90
C ASN A 25 -6.16 2.95 -12.55
N LYS A 26 -6.31 1.63 -12.53
CA LYS A 26 -6.57 0.89 -11.30
C LYS A 26 -5.22 0.67 -10.61
N ILE A 27 -4.85 1.60 -9.73
CA ILE A 27 -3.74 1.35 -8.79
C ILE A 27 -4.20 0.20 -7.88
N ASP A 28 -3.59 -0.98 -8.04
CA ASP A 28 -3.89 -2.14 -7.20
C ASP A 28 -3.08 -2.00 -5.90
N VAL A 29 -3.76 -1.65 -4.81
CA VAL A 29 -3.14 -1.61 -3.48
C VAL A 29 -3.64 -2.81 -2.70
N ILE A 30 -2.76 -3.74 -2.39
CA ILE A 30 -3.11 -4.93 -1.61
C ILE A 30 -2.78 -4.61 -0.14
N PRO A 31 -3.79 -4.48 0.73
CA PRO A 31 -3.56 -4.17 2.13
C PRO A 31 -2.97 -5.37 2.88
N PRO A 32 -2.33 -5.13 4.05
CA PRO A 32 -1.91 -6.19 4.94
C PRO A 32 -3.10 -7.00 5.44
N SER A 33 -2.83 -8.21 5.94
CA SER A 33 -3.86 -9.05 6.53
C SER A 33 -4.59 -8.33 7.68
N PRO A 34 -5.87 -8.63 7.96
CA PRO A 34 -6.63 -7.95 9.03
C PRO A 34 -5.97 -7.99 10.41
N ASN A 35 -5.30 -9.10 10.75
CA ASN A 35 -4.54 -9.23 11.98
C ASN A 35 -3.32 -8.27 12.02
N ALA A 36 -2.64 -8.13 10.88
CA ALA A 36 -1.54 -7.18 10.72
C ALA A 36 -2.04 -5.72 10.67
N ALA A 37 -3.20 -5.46 10.09
CA ALA A 37 -3.80 -4.12 10.04
C ALA A 37 -4.22 -3.65 11.44
N SER A 38 -4.90 -4.50 12.21
CA SER A 38 -5.40 -4.17 13.56
C SER A 38 -4.27 -3.86 14.55
N LEU A 39 -3.18 -4.61 14.54
CA LEU A 39 -2.02 -4.35 15.40
C LEU A 39 -1.13 -3.21 14.86
N GLY A 40 -1.14 -2.95 13.55
CA GLY A 40 -0.53 -1.74 12.96
C GLY A 40 -1.26 -0.46 13.34
N ALA A 41 -2.60 -0.49 13.38
CA ALA A 41 -3.41 0.60 13.90
C ALA A 41 -3.09 0.89 15.38
N TYR A 42 -2.87 -0.15 16.20
CA TYR A 42 -2.45 0.03 17.60
C TYR A 42 -1.12 0.77 17.74
N GLY A 43 -0.14 0.49 16.86
CA GLY A 43 1.16 1.18 16.88
C GLY A 43 1.09 2.70 16.66
N GLY A 44 -0.03 3.22 16.14
CA GLY A 44 -0.28 4.66 15.94
C GLY A 44 -1.35 5.26 16.86
N LEU A 45 -1.97 4.47 17.74
CA LEU A 45 -3.04 4.94 18.63
C LEU A 45 -2.47 5.26 20.01
N THR A 46 -2.06 6.51 20.21
CA THR A 46 -2.14 7.11 21.54
C THR A 46 -3.62 7.17 21.94
N PRO A 47 -3.99 6.90 23.20
CA PRO A 47 -5.36 7.10 23.66
C PRO A 47 -5.73 8.57 23.44
N ASN A 48 -6.48 8.83 22.37
CA ASN A 48 -6.88 10.19 22.02
C ASN A 48 -8.11 10.53 22.86
N LEU A 49 -7.88 11.23 23.98
CA LEU A 49 -8.96 11.73 24.84
C LEU A 49 -9.95 12.64 24.08
N VAL A 50 -9.57 13.14 22.90
CA VAL A 50 -10.42 13.99 22.04
C VAL A 50 -11.50 13.18 21.32
N THR A 51 -11.29 11.88 21.04
CA THR A 51 -12.26 11.06 20.29
C THR A 51 -13.20 10.26 21.19
N GLY A 52 -12.96 10.20 22.51
CA GLY A 52 -13.76 9.43 23.45
C GLY A 52 -13.66 7.91 23.28
N ALA A 53 -12.71 7.42 22.48
CA ALA A 53 -12.50 5.99 22.28
C ALA A 53 -11.94 5.34 23.55
N ALA A 54 -12.58 4.26 24.00
CA ALA A 54 -12.08 3.42 25.08
C ALA A 54 -10.92 2.56 24.56
N SER A 55 -9.84 2.52 25.33
CA SER A 55 -8.71 1.63 25.11
C SER A 55 -8.53 0.75 26.34
N VAL A 56 -8.59 -0.57 26.14
CA VAL A 56 -8.43 -1.56 27.21
C VAL A 56 -7.32 -2.51 26.81
N SER A 57 -6.34 -2.70 27.69
CA SER A 57 -5.29 -3.70 27.52
C SER A 57 -5.40 -4.75 28.62
N VAL A 58 -5.58 -6.01 28.22
CA VAL A 58 -5.70 -7.16 29.12
C VAL A 58 -4.47 -8.05 28.93
N PRO A 59 -3.50 -8.03 29.87
CA PRO A 59 -2.38 -8.95 29.85
C PRO A 59 -2.89 -10.38 30.04
N VAL A 60 -2.51 -11.29 29.14
CA VAL A 60 -2.90 -12.71 29.18
C VAL A 60 -1.78 -13.55 29.76
N TYR A 61 -0.54 -13.31 29.32
CA TYR A 61 0.63 -14.08 29.74
C TYR A 61 1.91 -13.28 29.52
N SER A 62 2.97 -13.57 30.27
CA SER A 62 4.31 -13.02 30.01
C SER A 62 5.27 -14.17 29.81
N LEU A 63 5.76 -14.32 28.58
CA LEU A 63 6.67 -15.36 28.20
C LEU A 63 8.11 -14.86 28.37
N LYS A 64 8.90 -15.56 29.20
CA LYS A 64 10.32 -15.22 29.42
C LYS A 64 11.20 -16.11 28.54
N VAL A 65 11.89 -15.54 27.56
CA VAL A 65 12.82 -16.28 26.69
C VAL A 65 14.13 -15.53 26.59
N ALA A 66 15.24 -16.22 26.85
CA ALA A 66 16.61 -15.68 26.71
C ALA A 66 16.85 -14.33 27.42
N GLY A 67 16.20 -14.10 28.58
CA GLY A 67 16.30 -12.84 29.32
C GLY A 67 15.39 -11.72 28.83
N HIS A 68 14.54 -11.97 27.84
CA HIS A 68 13.54 -11.04 27.35
C HIS A 68 12.13 -11.44 27.81
N ASP A 69 11.36 -10.46 28.25
CA ASP A 69 9.95 -10.61 28.62
C ASP A 69 9.06 -10.25 27.42
N ILE A 70 8.46 -11.28 26.79
CA ILE A 70 7.47 -11.13 25.73
C ILE A 70 6.08 -11.13 26.37
N GLY A 71 5.51 -9.94 26.54
CA GLY A 71 4.12 -9.80 26.97
C GLY A 71 3.15 -10.25 25.88
N VAL A 72 2.27 -11.19 26.22
CA VAL A 72 1.07 -11.55 25.46
C VAL A 72 -0.11 -10.80 26.06
N ALA A 73 -0.70 -9.88 25.31
CA ALA A 73 -1.82 -9.06 25.74
C ALA A 73 -2.88 -8.95 24.65
N LEU A 74 -4.13 -8.83 25.06
CA LEU A 74 -5.25 -8.46 24.20
C LEU A 74 -5.51 -6.97 24.36
N SER A 75 -5.50 -6.24 23.25
CA SER A 75 -5.81 -4.82 23.23
C SER A 75 -7.13 -4.58 22.52
N TYR A 76 -8.04 -3.85 23.14
CA TYR A 76 -9.30 -3.42 22.58
C TYR A 76 -9.29 -1.91 22.31
N SER A 77 -9.86 -1.50 21.17
CA SER A 77 -10.11 -0.09 20.83
C SER A 77 -11.53 0.11 20.32
N SER A 78 -12.27 1.04 20.92
CA SER A 78 -13.69 1.27 20.61
C SER A 78 -13.94 2.41 19.60
N SER A 79 -13.17 2.50 18.51
CA SER A 79 -13.27 3.60 17.53
C SER A 79 -14.54 3.58 16.65
N GLY A 80 -15.56 2.79 17.02
CA GLY A 80 -16.72 2.49 16.18
C GLY A 80 -16.42 1.41 15.15
N PHE A 81 -17.38 0.53 14.88
CA PHE A 81 -17.24 -0.56 13.91
C PHE A 81 -17.72 -0.12 12.54
N LYS A 82 -16.90 -0.29 11.50
CA LYS A 82 -17.39 -0.16 10.12
C LYS A 82 -18.01 -1.48 9.69
N VAL A 83 -19.10 -1.43 8.93
CA VAL A 83 -19.84 -2.62 8.47
C VAL A 83 -18.95 -3.56 7.64
N ASP A 84 -17.97 -3.00 6.94
CA ASP A 84 -17.05 -3.71 6.07
C ASP A 84 -15.63 -3.85 6.69
N GLU A 85 -15.54 -3.77 8.02
CA GLU A 85 -14.28 -3.93 8.74
C GLU A 85 -13.98 -5.41 8.96
N TYR A 86 -12.83 -5.86 8.45
CA TYR A 86 -12.35 -7.21 8.70
C TYR A 86 -11.92 -7.37 10.16
N THR A 87 -12.40 -8.44 10.79
CA THR A 87 -12.08 -8.77 12.18
C THR A 87 -10.69 -9.38 12.29
N SER A 88 -10.01 -9.12 13.41
CA SER A 88 -8.79 -9.86 13.73
C SER A 88 -9.13 -11.28 14.18
N GLN A 89 -8.11 -12.12 14.35
CA GLN A 89 -8.29 -13.49 14.85
C GLN A 89 -8.89 -13.55 16.27
N VAL A 90 -8.80 -12.46 17.03
CA VAL A 90 -9.33 -12.36 18.40
C VAL A 90 -10.63 -11.56 18.48
N GLY A 91 -11.21 -11.18 17.34
CA GLY A 91 -12.50 -10.52 17.24
C GLY A 91 -12.44 -9.08 16.76
N CYS A 92 -13.61 -8.48 16.58
CA CYS A 92 -13.74 -7.10 16.11
C CYS A 92 -13.26 -6.11 17.18
N GLY A 93 -12.43 -5.14 16.79
CA GLY A 93 -11.86 -4.14 17.71
C GLY A 93 -10.80 -4.68 18.68
N TRP A 94 -10.54 -5.98 18.69
CA TRP A 94 -9.49 -6.62 19.48
C TRP A 94 -8.24 -6.87 18.62
N ALA A 95 -7.06 -6.73 19.21
CA ALA A 95 -5.79 -7.07 18.62
C ALA A 95 -4.95 -7.90 19.60
N LEU A 96 -4.33 -8.97 19.11
CA LEU A 96 -3.39 -9.77 19.89
C LEU A 96 -2.00 -9.19 19.77
N ILE A 97 -1.43 -8.77 20.91
CA ILE A 97 -0.04 -8.34 21.04
C ILE A 97 0.75 -9.52 21.58
N ALA A 98 1.59 -10.16 20.77
CA ALA A 98 2.35 -11.35 21.16
C ALA A 98 3.74 -11.39 20.51
N GLY A 99 4.66 -10.54 20.97
CA GLY A 99 6.08 -10.59 20.57
C GLY A 99 6.49 -9.73 19.37
N GLY A 100 5.53 -9.19 18.62
CA GLY A 100 5.76 -8.22 17.56
C GLY A 100 5.24 -8.67 16.19
N MET A 101 5.29 -7.77 15.21
CA MET A 101 4.73 -7.99 13.88
C MET A 101 5.45 -7.16 12.83
N ILE A 102 5.54 -7.71 11.63
CA ILE A 102 5.91 -7.02 10.39
C ILE A 102 4.71 -7.14 9.44
N SER A 103 4.25 -6.01 8.89
CA SER A 103 3.19 -5.93 7.90
C SER A 103 3.71 -5.30 6.61
N ARG A 104 3.04 -5.60 5.49
CA ARG A 104 3.37 -5.08 4.15
C ARG A 104 2.10 -4.57 3.50
N VAL A 105 2.17 -3.40 2.89
CA VAL A 105 1.22 -2.92 1.89
C VAL A 105 1.90 -3.08 0.55
N ILE A 106 1.28 -3.84 -0.36
CA ILE A 106 1.81 -4.01 -1.71
C ILE A 106 1.21 -2.91 -2.59
N TYR A 107 2.08 -2.20 -3.29
CA TYR A 107 1.69 -1.24 -4.33
C TYR A 107 1.98 -1.87 -5.69
N ASP A 108 0.92 -2.18 -6.43
CA ASP A 108 0.99 -2.82 -7.74
C ASP A 108 1.59 -4.24 -7.69
N ILE A 109 2.90 -4.38 -7.90
CA ILE A 109 3.58 -5.67 -8.00
C ILE A 109 4.45 -5.88 -6.76
N PRO A 110 4.43 -7.07 -6.13
CA PRO A 110 5.35 -7.37 -5.04
C PRO A 110 6.81 -7.11 -5.43
N ASP A 111 7.56 -6.38 -4.59
CA ASP A 111 8.99 -6.07 -4.75
C ASP A 111 9.87 -7.27 -5.22
N GLU A 112 9.56 -8.52 -4.85
CA GLU A 112 10.34 -9.70 -5.24
C GLU A 112 10.02 -10.23 -6.64
N ARG A 113 8.95 -9.72 -7.26
CA ARG A 113 8.48 -10.09 -8.61
C ARG A 113 8.64 -8.95 -9.61
N GLY A 114 8.54 -7.71 -9.14
CA GLY A 114 8.68 -6.51 -9.95
C GLY A 114 10.13 -6.08 -10.14
N THR A 115 10.44 -5.50 -11.31
CA THR A 115 11.70 -4.79 -11.55
C THR A 115 11.48 -3.31 -11.34
N ARG A 116 12.13 -2.73 -10.33
CA ARG A 116 11.88 -1.33 -9.98
C ARG A 116 12.49 -0.33 -10.97
N THR A 117 11.63 0.37 -11.72
CA THR A 117 12.00 1.51 -12.55
C THR A 117 12.11 2.78 -11.72
N LEU A 118 13.06 3.66 -12.05
CA LEU A 118 13.29 4.92 -11.31
C LEU A 118 13.16 6.10 -12.27
N PRO A 119 12.61 7.22 -11.81
CA PRO A 119 12.55 8.42 -12.64
C PRO A 119 13.97 8.85 -13.03
N PRO A 120 14.19 9.33 -14.26
CA PRO A 120 15.47 9.87 -14.66
C PRO A 120 15.84 11.07 -13.78
N LYS A 121 17.15 11.32 -13.62
CA LYS A 121 17.66 12.44 -12.81
C LYS A 121 17.10 13.81 -13.24
N ARG A 122 16.66 13.95 -14.49
CA ARG A 122 16.06 15.16 -15.05
C ARG A 122 14.62 14.89 -15.45
N ILE A 123 13.70 15.46 -14.69
CA ILE A 123 12.27 15.45 -14.99
C ILE A 123 11.98 16.66 -15.88
N SER A 124 11.67 16.41 -17.16
CA SER A 124 11.32 17.46 -18.14
C SER A 124 10.39 16.89 -19.19
N ASN A 125 9.38 17.68 -19.58
CA ASN A 125 8.30 17.26 -20.49
C ASN A 125 8.78 16.88 -21.90
N ASN A 126 10.01 17.25 -22.28
CA ASN A 126 10.65 16.90 -23.55
C ASN A 126 11.86 15.96 -23.38
N ASN A 127 12.02 15.33 -22.22
CA ASN A 127 13.05 14.30 -22.03
C ASN A 127 12.52 12.94 -22.53
N PRO A 128 13.10 12.33 -23.58
CA PRO A 128 12.71 11.00 -24.04
C PRO A 128 12.78 9.95 -22.92
N GLU A 129 13.77 10.05 -22.02
CA GLU A 129 13.95 9.13 -20.89
C GLU A 129 12.80 9.26 -19.87
N PHE A 130 12.27 10.47 -19.68
CA PHE A 130 11.15 10.69 -18.77
C PHE A 130 9.85 10.15 -19.39
N ASN A 131 9.67 10.35 -20.69
CA ASN A 131 8.53 9.79 -21.41
C ASN A 131 8.58 8.26 -21.48
N GLU A 132 9.78 7.66 -21.52
CA GLU A 132 9.98 6.21 -21.43
C GLU A 132 9.68 5.71 -20.01
N PHE A 133 10.21 6.36 -18.98
CA PHE A 133 9.86 6.06 -17.59
C PHE A 133 8.35 6.12 -17.33
N LEU A 134 7.64 7.14 -17.83
CA LEU A 134 6.18 7.25 -17.67
C LEU A 134 5.41 6.14 -18.38
N LYS A 135 5.96 5.58 -19.48
CA LYS A 135 5.38 4.40 -20.15
C LYS A 135 5.62 3.13 -19.34
N GLU A 136 6.82 2.96 -18.77
CA GLU A 136 7.17 1.80 -17.95
C GLU A 136 6.50 1.79 -16.58
N ALA A 137 6.35 2.96 -15.96
CA ALA A 137 5.66 3.13 -14.69
C ALA A 137 4.14 2.91 -14.79
N ARG A 138 3.62 2.86 -16.02
CA ARG A 138 2.22 2.53 -16.30
C ARG A 138 2.15 1.04 -16.62
N SER A 139 2.05 0.22 -15.58
CA SER A 139 2.00 -1.24 -15.63
C SER A 139 0.96 -1.82 -16.61
N ASP A 140 -0.09 -1.06 -16.93
CA ASP A 140 -1.19 -1.47 -17.81
C ASP A 140 -0.85 -1.61 -19.31
N LEU A 141 0.34 -1.16 -19.77
CA LEU A 141 0.66 -1.12 -21.21
C LEU A 141 1.45 -2.33 -21.75
N ASP A 142 2.13 -3.10 -20.90
CA ASP A 142 2.91 -4.28 -21.31
C ASP A 142 2.76 -5.41 -20.29
N TYR A 143 1.86 -6.35 -20.55
CA TYR A 143 1.60 -7.53 -19.70
C TYR A 143 2.84 -8.40 -19.46
N GLU A 144 3.85 -8.34 -20.35
CA GLU A 144 5.11 -9.07 -20.20
C GLU A 144 6.13 -8.34 -19.29
N LYS A 145 5.92 -7.04 -19.03
CA LYS A 145 6.89 -6.19 -18.34
C LYS A 145 6.43 -5.97 -16.91
N ASN A 146 6.95 -6.78 -16.00
CA ASN A 146 6.76 -6.64 -14.54
C ASN A 146 7.54 -5.43 -13.99
N THR A 147 7.47 -4.26 -14.63
CA THR A 147 8.10 -3.05 -14.11
C THR A 147 7.21 -2.40 -13.08
N ASP A 148 7.79 -2.06 -11.93
CA ASP A 148 7.11 -1.37 -10.86
C ASP A 148 7.81 -0.03 -10.57
N ALA A 149 7.05 1.02 -10.35
CA ALA A 149 7.56 2.36 -10.03
C ALA A 149 7.45 2.69 -8.53
N GLN A 150 6.74 1.87 -7.74
CA GLN A 150 6.40 2.15 -6.36
C GLN A 150 6.81 0.99 -5.45
N PRO A 151 7.83 1.16 -4.58
CA PRO A 151 8.20 0.10 -3.68
C PRO A 151 7.11 -0.19 -2.66
N ASP A 152 7.09 -1.45 -2.20
CA ASP A 152 6.19 -1.85 -1.13
C ASP A 152 6.59 -1.24 0.21
N GLN A 153 5.57 -0.93 1.01
CA GLN A 153 5.79 -0.33 2.32
C GLN A 153 5.65 -1.38 3.41
N PHE A 154 6.76 -1.62 4.11
CA PHE A 154 6.79 -2.48 5.28
C PHE A 154 6.69 -1.64 6.55
N SER A 155 5.92 -2.13 7.52
CA SER A 155 5.83 -1.56 8.85
C SER A 155 6.14 -2.64 9.87
N PHE A 156 6.83 -2.30 10.95
CA PHE A 156 7.10 -3.24 12.04
C PHE A 156 6.80 -2.61 13.39
N ASN A 157 6.46 -3.48 14.35
CA ASN A 157 6.33 -3.15 15.75
C ASN A 157 6.71 -4.37 16.57
N PHE A 158 7.77 -4.29 17.37
CA PHE A 158 8.18 -5.34 18.29
C PHE A 158 8.88 -4.74 19.50
N MET A 159 8.56 -5.22 20.71
CA MET A 159 9.31 -4.92 21.94
C MET A 159 9.67 -3.43 22.17
N GLY A 160 8.78 -2.51 21.81
CA GLY A 160 9.01 -1.05 21.95
C GLY A 160 9.72 -0.38 20.78
N TYR A 161 10.19 -1.14 19.79
CA TYR A 161 10.68 -0.64 18.51
C TYR A 161 9.55 -0.66 17.49
N SER A 162 9.38 0.45 16.78
CA SER A 162 8.47 0.54 15.66
C SER A 162 9.08 1.39 14.55
N GLY A 163 8.64 1.15 13.32
CA GLY A 163 9.17 1.87 12.17
C GLY A 163 8.58 1.39 10.86
N LYS A 164 9.05 2.05 9.80
CA LYS A 164 8.72 1.71 8.41
C LYS A 164 10.00 1.62 7.60
N PHE A 165 10.01 0.69 6.66
CA PHE A 165 11.08 0.54 5.70
C PHE A 165 10.52 0.13 4.35
N ILE A 166 11.34 0.27 3.33
CA ILE A 166 11.09 -0.25 1.98
C ILE A 166 12.27 -1.16 1.61
N LEU A 167 12.08 -2.08 0.69
CA LEU A 167 13.21 -2.80 0.13
C LEU A 167 13.88 -1.94 -0.94
N ASP A 168 15.20 -2.07 -1.11
CA ASP A 168 15.95 -1.51 -2.23
C ASP A 168 15.93 -2.47 -3.45
N ARG A 169 16.62 -2.13 -4.54
CA ARG A 169 16.65 -2.99 -5.75
C ARG A 169 17.36 -4.34 -5.53
N THR A 170 18.13 -4.45 -4.45
CA THR A 170 18.82 -5.68 -4.05
C THR A 170 18.01 -6.47 -3.01
N LEU A 171 16.77 -6.06 -2.75
CA LEU A 171 15.90 -6.60 -1.69
C LEU A 171 16.46 -6.36 -0.28
N SER A 172 17.33 -5.36 -0.12
CA SER A 172 17.85 -4.97 1.19
C SER A 172 16.95 -3.91 1.83
N PRO A 173 16.63 -4.03 3.14
CA PRO A 173 15.79 -3.06 3.82
C PRO A 173 16.50 -1.71 3.95
N VAL A 174 15.83 -0.65 3.51
CA VAL A 174 16.29 0.73 3.64
C VAL A 174 15.21 1.58 4.30
N ASN A 175 15.64 2.50 5.17
CA ASN A 175 14.71 3.45 5.78
C ASN A 175 14.04 4.29 4.69
N GLN A 176 12.72 4.42 4.79
CA GLN A 176 11.97 5.31 3.91
C GLN A 176 12.47 6.74 4.15
N ARG A 177 13.11 7.35 3.13
CA ARG A 177 13.56 8.74 3.21
C ARG A 177 12.32 9.64 3.23
N LYS A 178 12.29 10.59 4.18
CA LYS A 178 11.23 11.61 4.29
C LYS A 178 11.20 12.51 3.05
#